data_AF-A0A9P9F1C5-F1
#
_entry.id   AF-A0A9P9F1C5-F1
#
_cell.length_a   1.000
_cell.length_b   1.000
_cell.length_c   1.000
_cell.angle_alpha   90.00
_cell.angle_beta   90.00
_cell.angle_gamma   90.00
#
_symmetry.space_group_name_H-M   'P 1'
#
loop_
_entity.id
_entity.type
_entity.pdbx_description
1 polymer ?
#
loop_
_entity_poly.entity_id
_entity_poly.type
_entity_poly.pdbx_seq_one_letter_code
_entity_poly.pdbx_strand_id
1 'polypeptide(L)'
;MRTVLAKNIKTANKGVFGAYGQHVLSTDDETTARKKIEEEDGSLTVTHTTPLIRIHKETSLATWFGNVTSAWGCSRRHGATEPPYRGDDDLYHPPPRYDPALSVAESSQVLVKWEQGDLVLLDNYAAMHSRSAWKGERQVLAAL
;
A
#
# COMPACT_ATOMS: atom_id res chain seq x y z
N MET A 1 22.43 -28.53 -2.50
CA MET A 1 21.93 -27.37 -1.74
C MET A 1 21.75 -26.22 -2.72
N ARG A 2 20.52 -25.92 -3.15
CA ARG A 2 20.24 -24.83 -4.10
C ARG A 2 19.73 -23.62 -3.32
N THR A 3 20.53 -22.57 -3.32
CA THR A 3 20.18 -21.25 -2.81
C THR A 3 19.14 -20.63 -3.74
N VAL A 4 17.93 -20.39 -3.26
CA VAL A 4 16.91 -19.60 -3.97
C VAL A 4 17.10 -18.14 -3.58
N LEU A 5 17.55 -17.33 -4.55
CA LEU A 5 17.60 -15.88 -4.43
C LEU A 5 16.17 -15.35 -4.33
N ALA A 6 15.80 -14.84 -3.15
CA ALA A 6 14.56 -14.10 -2.98
C ALA A 6 14.63 -12.81 -3.82
N LYS A 7 13.90 -12.78 -4.94
CA LYS A 7 13.68 -11.53 -5.68
C LYS A 7 12.80 -10.64 -4.81
N ASN A 8 13.30 -9.43 -4.53
CA ASN A 8 12.57 -8.36 -3.87
C ASN A 8 11.17 -8.18 -4.49
N ILE A 9 10.13 -8.61 -3.78
CA ILE A 9 8.75 -8.31 -4.13
C ILE A 9 8.49 -6.86 -3.73
N LYS A 10 8.66 -5.94 -4.68
CA LYS A 10 8.15 -4.57 -4.55
C LYS A 10 6.64 -4.64 -4.74
N THR A 11 5.89 -4.67 -3.64
CA THR A 11 4.43 -4.50 -3.69
C THR A 11 4.12 -3.02 -3.91
N ALA A 12 4.11 -2.61 -5.17
CA ALA A 12 3.40 -1.40 -5.59
C ALA A 12 2.06 -1.86 -6.16
N ASN A 13 0.97 -1.25 -5.75
CA ASN A 13 -0.34 -1.47 -6.33
C ASN A 13 -0.22 -1.05 -7.80
N LYS A 14 -0.09 -2.01 -8.71
CA LYS A 14 0.03 -1.75 -10.14
C LYS A 14 -1.36 -1.97 -10.74
N GLY A 15 -1.97 -0.92 -11.27
CA GLY A 15 -3.18 -1.04 -12.10
C GLY A 15 -2.97 -1.95 -13.30
N VAL A 16 -4.05 -2.18 -14.06
CA VAL A 16 -4.09 -3.18 -15.15
C VAL A 16 -2.92 -3.05 -16.13
N PHE A 17 -2.51 -1.84 -16.53
CA PHE A 17 -1.32 -1.66 -17.39
C PHE A 17 0.02 -1.83 -16.66
N GLY A 18 0.08 -1.61 -15.35
CA GLY A 18 1.28 -1.93 -14.57
C GLY A 18 1.42 -3.44 -14.30
N ALA A 19 0.31 -4.16 -14.23
CA ALA A 19 0.24 -5.60 -14.04
C ALA A 19 0.38 -6.38 -15.37
N TYR A 20 -0.27 -5.91 -16.44
CA TYR A 20 -0.42 -6.58 -17.73
C TYR A 20 0.08 -5.76 -18.94
N GLY A 21 0.70 -4.59 -18.74
CA GLY A 21 1.10 -3.69 -19.83
C GLY A 21 2.20 -4.22 -20.76
N GLN A 22 2.70 -5.44 -20.53
CA GLN A 22 3.47 -6.16 -21.53
C GLN A 22 2.59 -6.71 -22.66
N HIS A 23 1.28 -6.85 -22.45
CA HIS A 23 0.35 -7.54 -23.34
C HIS A 23 -0.89 -6.70 -23.71
N VAL A 24 -1.38 -5.85 -22.80
CA VAL A 24 -2.52 -4.94 -23.05
C VAL A 24 -2.01 -3.57 -23.50
N LEU A 25 -2.40 -3.15 -24.71
CA LEU A 25 -2.00 -1.88 -25.33
C LEU A 25 -3.14 -0.85 -25.23
N SER A 26 -2.79 0.43 -25.22
CA SER A 26 -3.78 1.54 -25.21
C SER A 26 -4.63 1.62 -26.47
N THR A 27 -4.28 0.85 -27.51
CA THR A 27 -4.98 0.76 -28.79
C THR A 27 -5.91 -0.45 -28.89
N ASP A 28 -5.95 -1.31 -27.88
CA ASP A 28 -6.83 -2.49 -27.87
C ASP A 28 -8.28 -2.06 -27.61
N ASP A 29 -9.23 -2.66 -28.33
CA ASP A 29 -10.65 -2.53 -27.99
C ASP A 29 -10.99 -3.30 -26.71
N GLU A 30 -12.11 -2.96 -26.08
CA GLU A 30 -12.53 -3.49 -24.77
C GLU A 30 -12.60 -5.03 -24.74
N THR A 31 -13.00 -5.65 -25.85
CA THR A 31 -13.11 -7.11 -25.98
C THR A 31 -11.72 -7.76 -26.04
N THR A 32 -10.82 -7.16 -26.82
CA THR A 32 -9.44 -7.63 -26.97
C THR A 32 -8.63 -7.44 -25.69
N ALA A 33 -8.77 -6.28 -25.03
CA ALA A 33 -8.13 -6.01 -23.75
C ALA A 33 -8.59 -7.03 -22.68
N ARG A 34 -9.90 -7.28 -22.59
CA ARG A 34 -10.46 -8.27 -21.67
C ARG A 34 -9.92 -9.67 -21.93
N LYS A 35 -9.86 -10.11 -23.19
CA LYS A 35 -9.31 -11.44 -23.54
C LYS A 35 -7.83 -11.58 -23.16
N LYS A 36 -7.03 -10.53 -23.34
CA LYS A 36 -5.60 -10.51 -22.96
C LYS A 36 -5.37 -10.48 -21.44
N ILE A 37 -6.30 -9.88 -20.68
CA ILE A 37 -6.29 -9.89 -19.21
C ILE A 37 -6.73 -11.26 -18.68
N GLU A 38 -7.70 -11.90 -19.35
CA GLU A 38 -8.23 -13.23 -18.99
C GLU A 38 -7.36 -14.39 -19.49
N GLU A 39 -6.44 -14.15 -20.43
CA GLU A 39 -5.36 -15.09 -20.76
C GLU A 39 -4.44 -15.22 -19.54
N GLU A 40 -4.29 -16.44 -19.02
CA GLU A 40 -3.38 -16.72 -17.90
C GLU A 40 -1.93 -16.38 -18.30
N ASP A 41 -1.49 -15.16 -18.01
CA ASP A 41 -0.12 -14.66 -18.17
C ASP A 41 0.85 -15.25 -17.13
N GLY A 42 0.39 -16.22 -16.33
CA GLY A 42 1.12 -16.79 -15.20
C GLY A 42 1.19 -15.86 -13.98
N SER A 43 0.43 -14.75 -13.96
CA SER A 43 0.28 -13.91 -12.77
C SER A 43 -0.59 -14.59 -11.72
N LEU A 44 -0.30 -14.29 -10.45
CA LEU A 44 -1.09 -14.76 -9.31
C LEU A 44 -1.73 -13.56 -8.64
N THR A 45 -3.06 -13.51 -8.65
CA THR A 45 -3.84 -12.58 -7.84
C THR A 45 -4.33 -13.29 -6.60
N VAL A 46 -3.95 -12.77 -5.42
CA VAL A 46 -4.43 -13.29 -4.13
C VAL A 46 -5.17 -12.18 -3.39
N THR A 47 -6.42 -12.44 -3.03
CA THR A 47 -7.16 -11.61 -2.08
C THR A 47 -6.97 -12.19 -0.69
N HIS A 48 -6.31 -11.44 0.18
CA HIS A 48 -6.14 -11.82 1.57
C HIS A 48 -7.07 -11.00 2.46
N THR A 49 -7.99 -11.67 3.16
CA THR A 49 -8.86 -11.04 4.15
C THR A 49 -8.23 -11.12 5.52
N THR A 50 -7.80 -9.98 6.06
CA THR A 50 -7.26 -9.88 7.43
C THR A 50 -8.16 -9.03 8.31
N PRO A 51 -8.27 -9.35 9.62
CA PRO A 51 -8.96 -8.48 10.55
C PRO A 51 -8.22 -7.14 10.66
N LEU A 52 -8.97 -6.04 10.50
CA LEU A 52 -8.49 -4.67 10.63
C LEU A 52 -8.17 -4.32 12.09
N ILE A 53 -8.95 -4.86 13.02
CA ILE A 53 -8.74 -4.73 14.46
C ILE A 53 -8.12 -6.02 14.99
N ARG A 54 -7.00 -5.89 15.69
CA ARG A 54 -6.31 -7.02 16.36
C ARG A 54 -6.23 -6.76 17.86
N ILE A 55 -5.99 -7.82 18.64
CA ILE A 55 -5.77 -7.69 20.09
C ILE A 55 -4.28 -7.84 20.35
N HIS A 56 -3.68 -6.83 20.98
CA HIS A 56 -2.29 -6.86 21.41
C HIS A 56 -2.12 -7.86 22.56
N LYS A 57 -1.19 -8.82 22.45
CA LYS A 57 -1.13 -9.95 23.38
C LYS A 57 -0.75 -9.56 24.81
N GLU A 58 0.15 -8.60 24.98
CA GLU A 58 0.67 -8.24 26.30
C GLU A 58 -0.23 -7.25 27.03
N THR A 59 -0.83 -6.31 26.30
CA THR A 59 -1.67 -5.26 26.88
C THR A 59 -3.16 -5.58 26.81
N SER A 60 -3.56 -6.61 26.03
CA SER A 60 -4.96 -6.97 25.74
C SER A 60 -5.79 -5.85 25.12
N LEU A 61 -5.16 -4.79 24.60
CA LEU A 61 -5.84 -3.67 23.95
C LEU A 61 -6.12 -3.96 22.47
N ALA A 62 -7.22 -3.41 21.97
CA ALA A 62 -7.53 -3.43 20.55
C ALA A 62 -6.61 -2.46 19.79
N THR A 63 -6.01 -2.91 18.69
CA THR A 63 -5.13 -2.13 17.83
C THR A 63 -5.63 -2.09 16.39
N TRP A 64 -5.43 -0.96 15.73
CA TRP A 64 -5.69 -0.79 14.30
C TRP A 64 -4.50 -1.35 13.51
N PHE A 65 -4.69 -2.50 12.87
CA PHE A 65 -3.64 -3.20 12.16
C PHE A 65 -4.05 -3.44 10.69
N GLY A 66 -3.72 -2.47 9.83
CA GLY A 66 -4.01 -2.53 8.41
C GLY A 66 -3.58 -1.26 7.67
N ASN A 67 -3.71 -1.29 6.35
CA ASN A 67 -3.29 -0.20 5.45
C ASN A 67 -4.47 0.59 4.88
N VAL A 68 -5.65 0.52 5.50
CA VAL A 68 -6.87 1.18 5.02
C VAL A 68 -6.71 2.70 4.94
N THR A 69 -6.02 3.31 5.91
CA THR A 69 -5.75 4.75 5.95
C THR A 69 -4.82 5.18 4.81
N SER A 70 -3.77 4.40 4.52
CA SER A 70 -2.87 4.70 3.41
C SER A 70 -3.52 4.44 2.06
N ALA A 71 -4.35 3.40 1.93
CA ALA A 71 -5.14 3.15 0.73
C ALA A 71 -6.09 4.32 0.43
N TRP A 72 -6.85 4.79 1.44
CA TRP A 72 -7.71 5.97 1.30
C TRP A 72 -6.92 7.23 0.93
N GLY A 73 -5.79 7.48 1.60
CA GLY A 73 -4.90 8.61 1.28
C GLY A 73 -4.36 8.58 -0.15
N CYS A 74 -3.98 7.39 -0.65
CA CYS A 74 -3.57 7.20 -2.04
C CYS A 74 -4.72 7.44 -3.02
N SER A 75 -5.91 6.88 -2.78
CA SER A 75 -7.08 7.11 -3.64
C SER A 75 -7.42 8.60 -3.72
N ARG A 76 -7.40 9.33 -2.60
CA ARG A 76 -7.61 10.79 -2.58
C ARG A 76 -6.55 11.54 -3.38
N ARG A 77 -5.27 11.18 -3.20
CA ARG A 77 -4.15 11.82 -3.89
C ARG A 77 -4.27 11.70 -5.40
N HIS A 78 -4.75 10.56 -5.88
CA HIS A 78 -4.89 10.25 -7.31
C HIS A 78 -6.27 10.57 -7.88
N GLY A 79 -7.19 11.16 -7.10
CA GLY A 79 -8.56 11.46 -7.55
C GLY A 79 -9.44 10.22 -7.78
N ALA A 80 -9.06 9.08 -7.22
CA ALA A 80 -9.69 7.77 -7.43
C ALA A 80 -10.73 7.42 -6.34
N THR A 81 -11.43 8.41 -5.79
CA THR A 81 -12.41 8.19 -4.70
C THR A 81 -13.82 7.87 -5.18
N GLU A 82 -14.11 8.10 -6.46
CA GLU A 82 -15.41 7.83 -7.09
C GLU A 82 -15.26 6.80 -8.22
N PRO A 83 -16.33 6.05 -8.57
CA PRO A 83 -16.31 5.16 -9.73
C PRO A 83 -15.80 5.89 -10.99
N PRO A 84 -14.92 5.25 -11.80
CA PRO A 84 -14.52 3.84 -11.78
C PRO A 84 -13.36 3.51 -10.80
N TYR A 85 -13.04 4.40 -9.86
CA TYR A 85 -11.91 4.32 -8.94
C TYR A 85 -10.55 4.19 -9.65
N ARG A 86 -10.44 4.89 -10.79
CA ARG A 86 -9.20 5.01 -11.55
C ARG A 86 -8.55 6.35 -11.24
N GLY A 87 -7.26 6.32 -10.90
CA GLY A 87 -6.50 7.51 -10.58
C GLY A 87 -5.91 8.22 -11.80
N ASP A 88 -5.35 9.41 -11.58
CA ASP A 88 -4.52 10.13 -12.56
C ASP A 88 -3.22 9.39 -12.95
N ASP A 89 -2.89 8.33 -12.20
CA ASP A 89 -1.81 7.38 -12.45
C ASP A 89 -2.22 6.22 -13.36
N ASP A 90 -3.46 6.23 -13.85
CA ASP A 90 -4.10 5.17 -14.64
C ASP A 90 -4.26 3.84 -13.91
N LEU A 91 -4.08 3.83 -12.59
CA LEU A 91 -4.19 2.64 -11.76
C LEU A 91 -5.58 2.52 -11.13
N TYR A 92 -6.00 1.28 -10.90
CA TYR A 92 -7.21 1.01 -10.12
C TYR A 92 -6.87 1.11 -8.63
N HIS A 93 -7.64 1.92 -7.92
CA HIS A 93 -7.56 2.06 -6.48
C HIS A 93 -8.80 1.40 -5.86
N PRO A 94 -8.66 0.49 -4.89
CA PRO A 94 -9.82 -0.15 -4.28
C PRO A 94 -10.78 0.88 -3.67
N PRO A 95 -12.11 0.64 -3.70
CA PRO A 95 -13.11 1.59 -3.23
C PRO A 95 -12.82 1.97 -1.78
N PRO A 96 -12.52 3.24 -1.52
CA PRO A 96 -11.97 3.60 -0.23
C PRO A 96 -13.18 3.86 0.69
N ARG A 97 -13.49 2.93 1.62
CA ARG A 97 -14.74 2.96 2.43
C ARG A 97 -14.61 3.60 3.82
N TYR A 98 -13.47 4.20 4.14
CA TYR A 98 -13.11 4.55 5.52
C TYR A 98 -12.37 5.90 5.68
N ASP A 99 -12.95 6.98 5.14
CA ASP A 99 -12.39 8.34 5.22
C ASP A 99 -12.02 8.80 6.66
N PRO A 100 -12.88 8.63 7.69
CA PRO A 100 -12.60 9.21 9.01
C PRO A 100 -11.36 8.63 9.71
N ALA A 101 -10.87 7.46 9.30
CA ALA A 101 -9.72 6.83 9.95
C ALA A 101 -8.41 7.58 9.66
N LEU A 102 -8.29 8.23 8.49
CA LEU A 102 -7.08 8.97 8.15
C LEU A 102 -6.94 10.22 9.02
N SER A 103 -8.03 10.98 9.20
CA SER A 103 -8.00 12.19 10.04
C SER A 103 -7.69 11.87 11.50
N VAL A 104 -8.21 10.76 12.04
CA VAL A 104 -7.86 10.27 13.38
C VAL A 104 -6.37 9.94 13.48
N ALA A 105 -5.82 9.22 12.50
CA ALA A 105 -4.40 8.87 12.46
C ALA A 105 -3.52 10.13 12.38
N GLU A 106 -3.88 11.11 11.55
CA GLU A 106 -3.17 12.39 11.42
C GLU A 106 -3.24 13.22 12.71
N SER A 107 -4.40 13.25 13.39
CA SER A 107 -4.56 13.98 14.65
C SER A 107 -3.81 13.36 15.82
N SER A 108 -3.55 12.05 15.75
CA SER A 108 -2.92 11.27 16.81
C SER A 108 -1.41 11.08 16.57
N GLN A 109 -0.86 11.68 15.51
CA GLN A 109 0.53 11.49 15.14
C GLN A 109 1.48 12.21 16.11
N VAL A 110 2.65 11.60 16.35
CA VAL A 110 3.76 12.23 17.05
C VAL A 110 4.89 12.45 16.05
N LEU A 111 5.21 13.71 15.77
CA LEU A 111 6.30 14.09 14.87
C LEU A 111 7.59 14.24 15.65
N VAL A 112 8.43 13.21 15.59
CA VAL A 112 9.78 13.24 16.17
C VAL A 112 10.76 13.77 15.13
N LYS A 113 11.50 14.80 15.51
CA LYS A 113 12.62 15.30 14.70
C LYS A 113 13.83 14.40 14.94
N TRP A 114 14.37 13.86 13.85
CA TRP A 114 15.51 12.95 13.87
C TRP A 114 16.83 13.71 13.96
N GLU A 115 17.75 13.16 14.74
CA GLU A 115 19.15 13.51 14.81
C GLU A 115 20.03 12.30 14.45
N GLN A 116 21.29 12.57 14.06
CA GLN A 116 22.20 11.50 13.70
C GLN A 116 22.54 10.66 14.94
N GLY A 117 22.37 9.34 14.82
CA GLY A 117 22.60 8.41 15.92
C GLY A 117 21.34 8.03 16.70
N ASP A 118 20.21 8.69 16.44
CA ASP A 118 18.93 8.30 17.01
C ASP A 118 18.54 6.88 16.62
N LEU A 119 17.99 6.16 17.60
CA LEU A 119 17.43 4.83 17.43
C LEU A 119 16.00 4.84 17.96
N VAL A 120 15.06 4.41 17.12
CA VAL A 120 13.67 4.18 17.53
C VAL A 120 13.41 2.68 17.59
N LEU A 121 12.83 2.23 18.70
CA LEU A 121 12.27 0.89 18.81
C LEU A 121 10.75 1.00 18.68
N LEU A 122 10.18 0.23 17.76
CA LEU A 122 8.74 0.23 17.50
C LEU A 122 8.15 -1.15 17.80
N ASP A 123 7.11 -1.18 18.61
CA ASP A 123 6.20 -2.31 18.65
C ASP A 123 5.28 -2.26 17.43
N ASN A 124 5.55 -3.10 16.43
CA ASN A 124 4.81 -3.13 15.19
C ASN A 124 3.34 -3.55 15.36
N TYR A 125 2.94 -4.14 16.49
CA TYR A 125 1.54 -4.46 16.77
C TYR A 125 0.75 -3.29 17.36
N ALA A 126 1.43 -2.31 17.94
CA ALA A 126 0.82 -1.18 18.63
C ALA A 126 1.05 0.17 17.93
N ALA A 127 2.07 0.29 17.07
CA ALA A 127 2.44 1.53 16.41
C ALA A 127 2.28 1.47 14.88
N MET A 128 1.59 2.46 14.32
CA MET A 128 1.69 2.80 12.91
C MET A 128 2.79 3.85 12.72
N HIS A 129 3.51 3.78 11.60
CA HIS A 129 4.52 4.77 11.24
C HIS A 129 4.32 5.25 9.82
N SER A 130 4.73 6.50 9.56
CA SER A 130 4.68 7.12 8.24
C SER A 130 5.89 8.04 8.08
N ARG A 131 5.97 8.74 6.95
CA ARG A 131 7.03 9.69 6.65
C ARG A 131 6.44 10.99 6.13
N SER A 132 6.92 12.11 6.66
CA SER A 132 6.72 13.42 6.04
C SER A 132 7.57 13.54 4.78
N ALA A 133 7.12 14.38 3.84
CA ALA A 133 7.94 14.75 2.69
C ALA A 133 9.26 15.38 3.14
N TRP A 134 10.34 15.14 2.39
CA TRP A 134 11.68 15.64 2.69
C TRP A 134 12.34 16.21 1.45
N LYS A 135 13.18 17.24 1.62
CA LYS A 135 14.03 17.80 0.56
C LYS A 135 15.49 17.72 0.98
N GLY A 136 16.37 17.35 0.06
CA GLY A 136 17.80 17.17 0.31
C GLY A 136 18.16 15.72 0.68
N GLU A 137 19.39 15.53 1.14
CA GLU A 137 19.91 14.21 1.51
C GLU A 137 19.32 13.74 2.85
N ARG A 138 18.96 12.46 2.92
CA ARG A 138 18.46 11.79 4.13
C ARG A 138 18.70 10.30 4.02
N GLN A 139 19.26 9.72 5.08
CA GLN A 139 19.43 8.27 5.23
C GLN A 139 18.82 7.82 6.55
N VAL A 140 18.00 6.77 6.49
CA VAL A 140 17.42 6.07 7.65
C VAL A 140 17.61 4.58 7.39
N LEU A 141 18.15 3.88 8.37
CA LEU A 141 18.32 2.43 8.33
C LEU A 141 17.21 1.77 9.16
N ALA A 142 16.82 0.55 8.79
CA ALA A 142 15.78 -0.21 9.49
C ALA A 142 16.18 -1.67 9.65
N ALA A 143 15.72 -2.28 10.74
CA ALA A 143 15.79 -3.70 11.01
C ALA A 143 14.40 -4.18 11.46
N LEU A 144 14.08 -5.43 11.15
CA LEU A 144 12.77 -6.08 11.38
C LEU A 144 12.98 -7.38 12.15
#